data_AF-A0A158BF64-F1
#
_entry.id   AF-A0A158BF64-F1
#
_cell.length_a   1.000
_cell.length_b   1.000
_cell.length_c   1.000
_cell.angle_alpha   90.00
_cell.angle_beta   90.00
_cell.angle_gamma   90.00
#
_symmetry.space_group_name_H-M   'P 1'
#
loop_
_entity.id
_entity.type
_entity.pdbx_description
1 polymer ?
#
loop_
_entity_poly.entity_id
_entity_poly.type
_entity_poly.pdbx_seq_one_letter_code
_entity_poly.pdbx_strand_id
1 'polypeptide(L)'
;MTALDANSATSPPDDIVSLDAVALSRAIHARNVSCVEVMNAYLAQIDRLNPAVNAIVAMQNRDALLSLAAERDAQLSKGESLGALHGFPQAPKDILPVAGLVTTKGSPIYAGEVTQVDAVVFERMRRAGAIFVGRTNSPEFGLGGHTYNPVYGTTRNAFDPSRSAGGSSGGAAVSVALRMLPCADGSDMMGSLRTPAAFNNVFGFRTTPGCVPYAPSDDVFFQQFSVAGPIARNIPDLGLLLSVQAGFDARAPLSRRSDNPADFAGSLERDMRGTRIGWLGDLNGRLPIEAGLMDTYVSALRHFETAGCTVDAARIDFDLDRLWEAWIDLRSLTFSGTNAPLYRDDAKRKLLKPEAIWEIERGLKLSGEDVSRAVRNRSAWYQAINALFDRFDYLVLPSAQVFPFDAGLDWPHAIAGRGMDTYHRWMETVVPATMASLPALSAPAGFGPGGLPAGLQIIGPTQCDLGVLQIGLAYDRASGFSGARSPLLD
;
A
#
# COMPACT_ATOMS: atom_id res chain seq x y z
N MET A 1 -9.41 -19.49 53.46
CA MET A 1 -8.96 -20.69 52.71
C MET A 1 -10.22 -21.29 52.11
N THR A 2 -10.43 -21.38 50.80
CA THR A 2 -9.52 -21.34 49.65
C THR A 2 -10.31 -20.85 48.42
N ALA A 3 -9.58 -20.18 47.54
CA ALA A 3 -10.04 -19.66 46.26
C ALA A 3 -10.57 -20.78 45.36
N LEU A 4 -11.59 -20.44 44.55
CA LEU A 4 -11.99 -21.22 43.38
C LEU A 4 -11.38 -20.56 42.15
N ASP A 5 -10.70 -21.40 41.38
CA ASP A 5 -9.81 -21.07 40.28
C ASP A 5 -10.49 -20.29 39.16
N ALA A 6 -9.94 -19.13 38.84
CA ALA A 6 -10.14 -18.45 37.57
C ALA A 6 -9.32 -19.18 36.51
N ASN A 7 -9.95 -20.13 35.82
CA ASN A 7 -9.36 -20.81 34.67
C ASN A 7 -9.35 -19.83 33.49
N SER A 8 -8.24 -19.14 33.28
CA SER A 8 -8.00 -18.33 32.07
C SER A 8 -7.84 -19.28 30.89
N ALA A 9 -8.92 -19.53 30.16
CA ALA A 9 -8.85 -20.18 28.86
C ALA A 9 -8.05 -19.24 27.92
N THR A 10 -6.78 -19.55 27.73
CA THR A 10 -5.95 -18.95 26.69
C THR A 10 -6.63 -19.24 25.36
N SER A 11 -7.06 -18.20 24.65
CA SER A 11 -7.61 -18.36 23.30
C SER A 11 -6.55 -19.04 22.42
N PRO A 12 -6.90 -20.06 21.62
CA PRO A 12 -5.93 -20.70 20.75
C PRO A 12 -5.25 -19.65 19.84
N PRO A 13 -3.94 -19.78 19.55
CA PRO A 13 -3.19 -18.77 18.77
C PRO A 13 -3.84 -18.40 17.42
N ASP A 14 -4.52 -19.35 16.79
CA ASP A 14 -5.25 -19.15 15.53
C ASP A 14 -6.41 -18.15 15.65
N ASP A 15 -7.03 -18.05 16.83
CA ASP A 15 -8.11 -17.10 17.09
C ASP A 15 -7.57 -15.66 17.10
N ILE A 16 -6.38 -15.43 17.66
CA ILE A 16 -5.80 -14.08 17.79
C ILE A 16 -5.46 -13.48 16.43
N VAL A 17 -4.73 -14.22 15.58
CA VAL A 17 -4.32 -13.71 14.26
C VAL A 17 -5.50 -13.58 13.28
N SER A 18 -6.64 -14.21 13.60
CA SER A 18 -7.88 -14.07 12.84
C SER A 18 -8.62 -12.76 13.12
N LEU A 19 -8.36 -12.11 14.25
CA LEU A 19 -8.98 -10.82 14.59
C LEU A 19 -8.58 -9.75 13.57
N ASP A 20 -9.57 -8.96 13.18
CA ASP A 20 -9.34 -7.68 12.51
C ASP A 20 -8.63 -6.71 13.46
N ALA A 21 -7.86 -5.77 12.93
CA ALA A 21 -7.02 -4.86 13.70
C ALA A 21 -7.83 -4.03 14.72
N VAL A 22 -9.01 -3.52 14.35
CA VAL A 22 -9.90 -2.83 15.30
C VAL A 22 -10.33 -3.75 16.44
N ALA A 23 -10.66 -5.01 16.13
CA ALA A 23 -11.06 -5.99 17.15
C ALA A 23 -9.88 -6.40 18.05
N LEU A 24 -8.70 -6.59 17.48
CA LEU A 24 -7.46 -6.87 18.21
C LEU A 24 -7.12 -5.73 19.18
N SER A 25 -7.19 -4.49 18.71
CA SER A 25 -6.96 -3.32 19.56
C SER A 25 -7.92 -3.31 20.75
N ARG A 26 -9.21 -3.55 20.52
CA ARG A 26 -10.21 -3.65 21.60
C ARG A 26 -9.93 -4.79 22.57
N ALA A 27 -9.54 -5.97 22.06
CA ALA A 27 -9.25 -7.14 22.89
C ALA A 27 -8.03 -6.92 23.80
N ILE A 28 -6.97 -6.29 23.28
CA ILE A 28 -5.80 -5.91 24.08
C ILE A 28 -6.20 -4.90 25.16
N HIS A 29 -6.90 -3.81 24.79
CA HIS A 29 -7.29 -2.78 25.75
C HIS A 29 -8.28 -3.27 26.82
N ALA A 30 -9.16 -4.22 26.47
CA ALA A 30 -10.03 -4.90 27.42
C ALA A 30 -9.29 -5.94 28.27
N ARG A 31 -8.01 -6.20 27.98
CA ARG A 31 -7.16 -7.23 28.60
C ARG A 31 -7.74 -8.64 28.45
N ASN A 32 -8.48 -8.88 27.36
CA ASN A 32 -8.97 -10.20 26.98
C ASN A 32 -7.84 -11.06 26.39
N VAL A 33 -6.84 -10.41 25.80
CA VAL A 33 -5.57 -10.98 25.37
C VAL A 33 -4.45 -10.05 25.82
N SER A 34 -3.31 -10.62 26.18
CA SER A 34 -2.08 -9.88 26.49
C SER A 34 -1.27 -9.58 25.23
N CYS A 35 -0.45 -8.54 25.28
CA CYS A 35 0.49 -8.19 24.21
C CYS A 35 1.50 -9.32 23.97
N VAL A 36 1.90 -10.04 25.02
CA VAL A 36 2.77 -11.23 24.91
C VAL A 36 2.08 -12.38 24.15
N GLU A 37 0.81 -12.67 24.44
CA GLU A 37 0.03 -13.67 23.68
C GLU A 37 -0.11 -13.26 22.21
N VAL A 38 -0.41 -11.99 21.96
CA VAL A 38 -0.49 -11.43 20.60
C VAL A 38 0.83 -11.58 19.87
N MET A 39 1.94 -11.15 20.47
CA MET A 39 3.27 -11.24 19.85
C MET A 39 3.64 -12.70 19.55
N ASN A 40 3.41 -13.63 20.48
CA ASN A 40 3.66 -15.04 20.24
C ASN A 40 2.83 -15.61 19.08
N ALA A 41 1.54 -15.28 19.02
CA ALA A 41 0.65 -15.75 17.97
C ALA A 41 1.09 -15.28 16.57
N TYR A 42 1.41 -13.99 16.43
CA TYR A 42 1.90 -13.45 15.15
C TYR A 42 3.28 -13.98 14.76
N LEU A 43 4.21 -14.13 15.72
CA LEU A 43 5.52 -14.72 15.41
C LEU A 43 5.38 -16.19 14.98
N ALA A 44 4.50 -16.97 15.60
CA ALA A 44 4.22 -18.34 15.17
C ALA A 44 3.62 -18.39 13.75
N GLN A 45 2.71 -17.46 13.43
CA GLN A 45 2.13 -17.34 12.09
C GLN A 45 3.20 -16.96 11.04
N ILE A 46 4.13 -16.06 11.39
CA ILE A 46 5.27 -15.69 10.55
C ILE A 46 6.17 -16.90 10.31
N ASP A 47 6.54 -17.63 11.37
CA ASP A 47 7.38 -18.84 11.26
C ASP A 47 6.74 -19.88 10.33
N ARG A 48 5.41 -20.01 10.38
CA ARG A 48 4.65 -20.97 9.58
C ARG A 48 4.59 -20.61 8.09
N LEU A 49 4.31 -19.36 7.76
CA LEU A 49 3.93 -18.97 6.40
C LEU A 49 5.02 -18.22 5.64
N ASN A 50 5.81 -17.40 6.33
CA ASN A 50 6.80 -16.55 5.68
C ASN A 50 7.86 -17.33 4.87
N PRO A 51 8.31 -18.55 5.24
CA PRO A 51 9.26 -19.30 4.41
C PRO A 51 8.79 -19.58 2.98
N ALA A 52 7.48 -19.70 2.76
CA ALA A 52 6.91 -19.95 1.42
C ALA A 52 6.78 -18.68 0.57
N VAL A 53 6.72 -17.50 1.21
CA VAL A 53 6.35 -16.25 0.52
C VAL A 53 7.36 -15.12 0.65
N ASN A 54 8.29 -15.18 1.60
CA ASN A 54 9.36 -14.20 1.80
C ASN A 54 8.85 -12.74 1.83
N ALA A 55 7.84 -12.49 2.68
CA ALA A 55 7.14 -11.22 2.77
C ALA A 55 7.74 -10.31 3.85
N ILE A 56 8.06 -10.87 5.02
CA ILE A 56 8.76 -10.19 6.11
C ILE A 56 10.24 -10.59 6.09
N VAL A 57 11.11 -9.59 6.08
CA VAL A 57 12.56 -9.71 5.99
C VAL A 57 13.19 -8.98 7.18
N ALA A 58 14.48 -9.21 7.44
CA ALA A 58 15.22 -8.56 8.52
C ALA A 58 14.51 -8.65 9.89
N MET A 59 14.07 -9.86 10.26
CA MET A 59 13.42 -10.15 11.55
C MET A 59 14.29 -9.72 12.74
N GLN A 60 13.65 -9.16 13.75
CA GLN A 60 14.28 -8.77 15.00
C GLN A 60 14.42 -9.96 15.95
N ASN A 61 15.25 -9.80 16.98
CA ASN A 61 15.46 -10.84 17.99
C ASN A 61 14.16 -11.14 18.76
N ARG A 62 13.78 -12.42 18.81
CA ARG A 62 12.52 -12.88 19.42
C ARG A 62 12.38 -12.52 20.89
N ASP A 63 13.43 -12.70 21.69
CA ASP A 63 13.39 -12.43 23.13
C ASP A 63 13.23 -10.93 23.41
N ALA A 64 13.86 -10.08 22.59
CA ALA A 64 13.67 -8.63 22.65
C ALA A 64 12.22 -8.24 22.31
N LEU A 65 11.60 -8.86 21.31
CA LEU A 65 10.20 -8.62 20.95
C LEU A 65 9.23 -9.02 22.06
N LEU A 66 9.45 -10.17 22.71
CA LEU A 66 8.65 -10.62 23.84
C LEU A 66 8.83 -9.74 25.08
N SER A 67 10.05 -9.24 25.31
CA SER A 67 10.33 -8.28 26.38
C SER A 67 9.58 -6.96 26.17
N LEU A 68 9.56 -6.43 24.94
CA LEU A 68 8.78 -5.25 24.58
C LEU A 68 7.28 -5.49 24.74
N ALA A 69 6.78 -6.68 24.36
CA ALA A 69 5.38 -7.03 24.54
C ALA A 69 4.98 -7.07 26.03
N ALA A 70 5.82 -7.67 26.88
CA ALA A 70 5.62 -7.68 28.33
C ALA A 70 5.64 -6.27 28.94
N GLU A 71 6.46 -5.36 28.39
CA GLU A 71 6.47 -3.95 28.78
C GLU A 71 5.12 -3.26 28.46
N ARG A 72 4.53 -3.55 27.29
CA ARG A 72 3.20 -3.03 26.91
C ARG A 72 2.11 -3.55 27.86
N ASP A 73 2.13 -4.84 28.19
CA ASP A 73 1.22 -5.40 29.21
C ASP A 73 1.38 -4.72 30.58
N ALA A 74 2.61 -4.47 31.01
CA ALA A 74 2.88 -3.78 32.27
C ALA A 74 2.37 -2.34 32.27
N GLN A 75 2.52 -1.60 31.18
CA GLN A 75 1.97 -0.25 31.01
C GLN A 75 0.44 -0.27 31.07
N LEU A 76 -0.20 -1.16 30.30
CA LEU A 76 -1.64 -1.25 30.26
C LEU A 76 -2.23 -1.64 31.63
N SER A 77 -1.52 -2.48 32.41
CA SER A 77 -1.92 -2.83 33.77
C SER A 77 -1.97 -1.64 34.75
N LYS A 78 -1.23 -0.57 34.45
CA LYS A 78 -1.20 0.70 35.20
C LYS A 78 -2.17 1.74 34.62
N GLY A 79 -2.92 1.40 33.57
CA GLY A 79 -3.79 2.33 32.84
C GLY A 79 -3.05 3.19 31.82
N GLU A 80 -1.80 2.86 31.47
CA GLU A 80 -0.98 3.60 30.52
C GLU A 80 -1.11 2.99 29.12
N SER A 81 -2.16 3.36 28.36
CA SER A 81 -2.22 3.02 26.93
C SER A 81 -1.37 3.99 26.10
N LEU A 82 -0.64 3.43 25.13
CA LEU A 82 0.11 4.20 24.14
C LEU A 82 -0.72 4.54 22.89
N GLY A 83 -1.93 3.99 22.76
CA GLY A 83 -2.85 4.27 21.66
C GLY A 83 -3.30 3.05 20.88
N ALA A 84 -3.81 3.28 19.68
CA ALA A 84 -4.55 2.30 18.90
C ALA A 84 -3.76 1.04 18.52
N LEU A 85 -2.43 1.12 18.43
CA LEU A 85 -1.54 0.01 18.05
C LEU A 85 -0.81 -0.59 19.25
N HIS A 86 -1.27 -0.34 20.48
CA HIS A 86 -0.61 -0.82 21.68
C HIS A 86 -0.41 -2.34 21.65
N GLY A 87 0.86 -2.77 21.64
CA GLY A 87 1.25 -4.18 21.58
C GLY A 87 1.17 -4.83 20.19
N PHE A 88 0.83 -4.08 19.14
CA PHE A 88 0.71 -4.65 17.80
C PHE A 88 2.07 -5.04 17.21
N PRO A 89 2.20 -6.23 16.62
CA PRO A 89 3.32 -6.53 15.73
C PRO A 89 3.18 -5.76 14.42
N GLN A 90 4.22 -5.05 14.03
CA GLN A 90 4.31 -4.28 12.79
C GLN A 90 5.64 -4.54 12.10
N ALA A 91 5.70 -4.42 10.77
CA ALA A 91 6.95 -4.53 10.03
C ALA A 91 7.04 -3.41 8.98
N PRO A 92 7.65 -2.27 9.33
CA PRO A 92 7.83 -1.13 8.43
C PRO A 92 8.34 -1.52 7.04
N LYS A 93 7.74 -1.01 5.96
CA LYS A 93 8.23 -1.26 4.60
C LYS A 93 9.69 -0.85 4.45
N ASP A 94 10.52 -1.72 3.86
CA ASP A 94 11.96 -1.49 3.68
C ASP A 94 12.27 -0.46 2.57
N ILE A 95 11.85 0.78 2.76
CA ILE A 95 12.10 1.93 1.86
C ILE A 95 12.42 3.20 2.65
N LEU A 96 11.68 3.45 3.74
CA LEU A 96 11.85 4.61 4.60
C LEU A 96 12.68 4.25 5.85
N PRO A 97 13.42 5.20 6.43
CA PRO A 97 14.29 4.94 7.58
C PRO A 97 13.49 4.59 8.83
N VAL A 98 14.00 3.64 9.63
CA VAL A 98 13.48 3.25 10.95
C VAL A 98 14.65 3.24 11.93
N ALA A 99 14.54 3.97 13.03
CA ALA A 99 15.58 4.05 14.04
C ALA A 99 15.88 2.66 14.63
N GLY A 100 17.16 2.26 14.58
CA GLY A 100 17.66 1.00 15.13
C GLY A 100 17.42 -0.23 14.26
N LEU A 101 16.74 -0.10 13.11
CA LEU A 101 16.52 -1.19 12.17
C LEU A 101 17.28 -0.97 10.87
N VAL A 102 17.56 -2.06 10.17
CA VAL A 102 18.11 -1.98 8.81
C VAL A 102 17.10 -1.33 7.86
N THR A 103 17.60 -0.48 6.96
CA THR A 103 16.83 0.09 5.85
C THR A 103 17.64 -0.07 4.56
N THR A 104 17.37 -1.13 3.80
CA THR A 104 18.19 -1.49 2.63
C THR A 104 17.65 -0.92 1.32
N LYS A 105 16.37 -0.51 1.31
CA LYS A 105 15.66 -0.10 0.09
C LYS A 105 15.68 -1.21 -0.97
N GLY A 106 15.81 -2.48 -0.57
CA GLY A 106 16.05 -3.61 -1.48
C GLY A 106 17.33 -3.49 -2.31
N SER A 107 18.30 -2.65 -1.95
CA SER A 107 19.52 -2.42 -2.74
C SER A 107 20.74 -2.99 -2.04
N PRO A 108 21.66 -3.68 -2.75
CA PRO A 108 22.94 -4.10 -2.20
C PRO A 108 23.78 -2.93 -1.68
N ILE A 109 23.54 -1.72 -2.18
CA ILE A 109 24.23 -0.49 -1.77
C ILE A 109 24.02 -0.20 -0.27
N TYR A 110 22.84 -0.53 0.25
CA TYR A 110 22.45 -0.28 1.64
C TYR A 110 22.25 -1.58 2.43
N ALA A 111 22.80 -2.70 1.94
CA ALA A 111 22.70 -3.97 2.64
C ALA A 111 23.35 -3.86 4.03
N GLY A 112 22.55 -4.09 5.07
CA GLY A 112 22.99 -3.99 6.47
C GLY A 112 23.04 -2.57 7.04
N GLU A 113 22.66 -1.53 6.28
CA GLU A 113 22.62 -0.14 6.75
C GLU A 113 21.55 0.03 7.85
N VAL A 114 21.96 0.38 9.07
CA VAL A 114 21.05 0.64 10.20
C VAL A 114 20.78 2.13 10.34
N THR A 115 19.55 2.53 10.09
CA THR A 115 19.14 3.94 10.16
C THR A 115 18.96 4.40 11.61
N GLN A 116 19.26 5.67 11.87
CA GLN A 116 19.25 6.25 13.22
C GLN A 116 18.01 7.11 13.52
N VAL A 117 17.14 7.29 12.52
CA VAL A 117 15.92 8.10 12.64
C VAL A 117 14.72 7.32 12.14
N ASP A 118 13.57 7.52 12.78
CA ASP A 118 12.30 7.05 12.25
C ASP A 118 11.78 8.05 11.20
N ALA A 119 11.22 7.54 10.11
CA ALA A 119 10.30 8.31 9.29
C ALA A 119 9.04 8.67 10.10
N VAL A 120 8.38 9.79 9.77
CA VAL A 120 7.21 10.31 10.52
C VAL A 120 6.14 9.24 10.71
N VAL A 121 5.86 8.48 9.66
CA VAL A 121 4.88 7.39 9.68
C VAL A 121 5.23 6.32 10.73
N PHE A 122 6.51 5.96 10.88
CA PHE A 122 6.97 4.96 11.83
C PHE A 122 7.13 5.52 13.24
N GLU A 123 7.54 6.78 13.37
CA GLU A 123 7.55 7.50 14.65
C GLU A 123 6.14 7.48 15.26
N ARG A 124 5.11 7.78 14.44
CA ARG A 124 3.70 7.76 14.86
C ARG A 124 3.22 6.35 15.21
N MET A 125 3.54 5.34 14.40
CA MET A 125 3.19 3.95 14.69
C MET A 125 3.82 3.47 16.01
N ARG A 126 5.10 3.79 16.25
CA ARG A 126 5.80 3.45 17.50
C ARG A 126 5.19 4.17 18.70
N ARG A 127 4.88 5.47 18.55
CA ARG A 127 4.19 6.26 19.58
C ARG A 127 2.80 5.74 19.90
N ALA A 128 2.11 5.15 18.92
CA ALA A 128 0.83 4.46 19.10
C ALA A 128 0.96 3.08 19.75
N GLY A 129 2.18 2.66 20.12
CA GLY A 129 2.48 1.45 20.88
C GLY A 129 2.84 0.21 20.06
N ALA A 130 3.07 0.36 18.75
CA ALA A 130 3.49 -0.75 17.89
C ALA A 130 4.90 -1.26 18.23
N ILE A 131 5.11 -2.56 18.04
CA ILE A 131 6.39 -3.26 18.19
C ILE A 131 6.85 -3.72 16.81
N PHE A 132 8.04 -3.28 16.38
CA PHE A 132 8.56 -3.59 15.06
C PHE A 132 9.27 -4.94 15.04
N VAL A 133 8.67 -5.94 14.39
CA VAL A 133 9.15 -7.34 14.35
C VAL A 133 10.15 -7.60 13.22
N GLY A 134 10.20 -6.73 12.23
CA GLY A 134 11.08 -6.83 11.06
C GLY A 134 10.78 -5.72 10.04
N ARG A 135 11.06 -5.98 8.76
CA ARG A 135 10.70 -5.12 7.63
C ARG A 135 9.86 -5.88 6.63
N THR A 136 8.90 -5.27 5.94
CA THR A 136 8.30 -5.94 4.77
C THR A 136 9.13 -5.70 3.53
N ASN A 137 9.30 -6.74 2.70
CA ASN A 137 10.13 -6.71 1.50
C ASN A 137 9.60 -5.73 0.43
N SER A 138 10.53 -5.18 -0.36
CA SER A 138 10.26 -4.22 -1.45
C SER A 138 11.27 -4.43 -2.59
N PRO A 139 10.93 -4.18 -3.86
CA PRO A 139 11.95 -4.12 -4.90
C PRO A 139 12.93 -2.97 -4.65
N GLU A 140 14.09 -3.07 -5.28
CA GLU A 140 15.15 -2.06 -5.19
C GLU A 140 14.61 -0.66 -5.50
N PHE A 141 14.76 0.27 -4.56
CA PHE A 141 14.22 1.64 -4.57
C PHE A 141 12.71 1.76 -4.85
N GLY A 142 11.97 0.66 -4.73
CA GLY A 142 10.55 0.61 -5.08
C GLY A 142 10.27 0.56 -6.58
N LEU A 143 11.24 0.19 -7.42
CA LEU A 143 11.13 0.16 -8.89
C LEU A 143 10.57 -1.17 -9.42
N GLY A 144 9.45 -1.11 -10.15
CA GLY A 144 9.04 -2.16 -11.09
C GLY A 144 7.76 -2.91 -10.78
N GLY A 145 6.97 -2.51 -9.78
CA GLY A 145 5.63 -3.09 -9.53
C GLY A 145 5.58 -4.58 -9.17
N HIS A 146 6.75 -5.21 -8.97
CA HIS A 146 6.95 -6.58 -8.56
C HIS A 146 7.96 -6.60 -7.42
N THR A 147 7.65 -7.26 -6.30
CA THR A 147 8.56 -7.30 -5.15
C THR A 147 9.61 -8.40 -5.31
N TYR A 148 10.75 -8.03 -5.88
CA TYR A 148 11.98 -8.81 -5.86
C TYR A 148 13.20 -7.90 -5.77
N ASN A 149 14.26 -8.39 -5.12
CA ASN A 149 15.54 -7.69 -5.05
C ASN A 149 16.69 -8.66 -4.76
N PRO A 150 17.95 -8.27 -5.03
CA PRO A 150 19.13 -9.10 -4.76
C PRO A 150 19.51 -9.25 -3.27
N VAL A 151 18.91 -8.48 -2.35
CA VAL A 151 19.22 -8.54 -0.91
C VAL A 151 18.46 -9.67 -0.22
N TYR A 152 17.16 -9.78 -0.51
CA TYR A 152 16.23 -10.69 0.16
C TYR A 152 15.54 -11.66 -0.80
N GLY A 153 15.66 -11.47 -2.12
CA GLY A 153 14.96 -12.28 -3.11
C GLY A 153 13.52 -11.81 -3.38
N THR A 154 12.71 -12.72 -3.92
CA THR A 154 11.35 -12.44 -4.39
C THR A 154 10.31 -12.71 -3.31
N THR A 155 9.34 -11.81 -3.15
CA THR A 155 8.10 -12.07 -2.41
C THR A 155 7.08 -12.75 -3.30
N ARG A 156 6.50 -13.85 -2.84
CA ARG A 156 5.49 -14.64 -3.58
C ARG A 156 4.07 -14.29 -3.14
N ASN A 157 3.12 -14.48 -4.05
CA ASN A 157 1.71 -14.13 -3.86
C ASN A 157 1.04 -14.94 -2.73
N ALA A 158 0.10 -14.32 -2.03
CA ALA A 158 -0.63 -14.94 -0.92
C ALA A 158 -1.63 -16.01 -1.37
N PHE A 159 -2.09 -16.03 -2.63
CA PHE A 159 -3.06 -17.00 -3.15
C PHE A 159 -2.41 -18.11 -3.99
N ASP A 160 -1.27 -17.83 -4.62
CA ASP A 160 -0.49 -18.81 -5.38
C ASP A 160 1.02 -18.45 -5.33
N PRO A 161 1.85 -19.17 -4.55
CA PRO A 161 3.27 -18.87 -4.42
C PRO A 161 4.10 -18.94 -5.72
N SER A 162 3.56 -19.49 -6.82
CA SER A 162 4.21 -19.40 -8.13
C SER A 162 4.11 -18.00 -8.76
N ARG A 163 3.23 -17.14 -8.24
CA ARG A 163 2.89 -15.83 -8.81
C ARG A 163 3.50 -14.65 -8.05
N SER A 164 3.55 -13.52 -8.74
CA SER A 164 3.97 -12.22 -8.23
C SER A 164 3.04 -11.74 -7.13
N ALA A 165 3.62 -11.24 -6.03
CA ALA A 165 2.88 -10.51 -4.99
C ALA A 165 2.48 -9.09 -5.43
N GLY A 166 2.89 -8.64 -6.61
CA GLY A 166 2.87 -7.22 -6.97
C GLY A 166 3.88 -6.43 -6.13
N GLY A 167 3.87 -5.11 -6.27
CA GLY A 167 4.85 -4.26 -5.61
C GLY A 167 4.61 -2.76 -5.85
N SER A 168 5.38 -1.88 -5.20
CA SER A 168 6.53 -2.20 -4.35
C SER A 168 6.21 -2.64 -2.91
N SER A 169 4.96 -2.52 -2.44
CA SER A 169 4.58 -2.97 -1.08
C SER A 169 4.07 -4.43 -1.05
N GLY A 170 4.67 -5.31 -1.87
CA GLY A 170 4.26 -6.72 -1.98
C GLY A 170 4.40 -7.49 -0.65
N GLY A 171 5.49 -7.28 0.08
CA GLY A 171 5.67 -7.88 1.41
C GLY A 171 4.55 -7.49 2.37
N ALA A 172 4.18 -6.22 2.41
CA ALA A 172 3.11 -5.72 3.26
C ALA A 172 1.74 -6.33 2.91
N ALA A 173 1.37 -6.37 1.63
CA ALA A 173 0.11 -6.95 1.18
C ALA A 173 0.01 -8.45 1.50
N VAL A 174 1.08 -9.21 1.24
CA VAL A 174 1.13 -10.65 1.55
C VAL A 174 1.07 -10.89 3.05
N SER A 175 1.78 -10.11 3.85
CA SER A 175 1.75 -10.23 5.31
C SER A 175 0.34 -9.99 5.88
N VAL A 176 -0.42 -9.04 5.34
CA VAL A 176 -1.79 -8.78 5.75
C VAL A 176 -2.74 -9.89 5.30
N ALA A 177 -2.63 -10.33 4.03
CA ALA A 177 -3.46 -11.39 3.46
C ALA A 177 -3.29 -12.72 4.18
N LEU A 178 -2.06 -13.03 4.61
CA LEU A 178 -1.70 -14.24 5.34
C LEU A 178 -1.73 -14.08 6.87
N ARG A 179 -2.28 -12.96 7.37
CA ARG A 179 -2.44 -12.70 8.82
C ARG A 179 -1.12 -12.72 9.60
N MET A 180 0.00 -12.48 8.93
CA MET A 180 1.32 -12.31 9.55
C MET A 180 1.50 -10.91 10.16
N LEU A 181 0.66 -9.95 9.76
CA LEU A 181 0.51 -8.63 10.41
C LEU A 181 -0.99 -8.29 10.52
N PRO A 182 -1.42 -7.53 11.55
CA PRO A 182 -2.83 -7.10 11.69
C PRO A 182 -3.26 -6.16 10.54
N CYS A 183 -2.40 -5.19 10.26
CA CYS A 183 -2.44 -4.25 9.14
C CYS A 183 -0.98 -3.85 8.82
N ALA A 184 -0.72 -3.20 7.70
CA ALA A 184 0.64 -2.82 7.31
C ALA A 184 0.70 -1.44 6.66
N ASP A 185 1.84 -0.78 6.77
CA ASP A 185 2.13 0.43 5.99
C ASP A 185 2.62 0.09 4.59
N GLY A 186 2.65 1.11 3.74
CA GLY A 186 3.44 1.09 2.53
C GLY A 186 3.61 2.48 1.94
N SER A 187 4.02 2.50 0.68
CA SER A 187 4.16 3.73 -0.08
C SER A 187 3.64 3.54 -1.49
N ASP A 188 3.17 4.62 -2.11
CA ASP A 188 2.61 4.63 -3.46
C ASP A 188 3.11 5.84 -4.25
N MET A 189 3.83 5.56 -5.33
CA MET A 189 4.12 6.53 -6.38
C MET A 189 3.42 6.08 -7.66
N MET A 190 3.61 4.82 -8.04
CA MET A 190 3.04 4.21 -9.24
C MET A 190 2.30 2.94 -8.85
N GLY A 191 1.29 3.04 -7.99
CA GLY A 191 0.44 1.90 -7.66
C GLY A 191 1.00 0.99 -6.57
N SER A 192 2.09 1.36 -5.90
CA SER A 192 2.75 0.48 -4.93
C SER A 192 1.94 0.16 -3.66
N LEU A 193 0.83 0.84 -3.38
CA LEU A 193 -0.18 0.40 -2.41
C LEU A 193 -1.34 -0.35 -3.09
N ARG A 194 -1.62 -0.04 -4.35
CA ARG A 194 -2.81 -0.48 -5.09
C ARG A 194 -2.61 -1.83 -5.80
N THR A 195 -1.56 -1.98 -6.59
CA THR A 195 -1.23 -3.21 -7.32
C THR A 195 -1.02 -4.42 -6.41
N PRO A 196 -0.17 -4.36 -5.35
CA PRO A 196 -0.02 -5.51 -4.47
C PRO A 196 -1.29 -5.81 -3.66
N ALA A 197 -2.12 -4.80 -3.34
CA ALA A 197 -3.40 -5.03 -2.70
C ALA A 197 -4.36 -5.82 -3.61
N ALA A 198 -4.47 -5.41 -4.88
CA ALA A 198 -5.25 -6.10 -5.91
C ALA A 198 -4.79 -7.56 -6.11
N PHE A 199 -3.48 -7.80 -6.10
CA PHE A 199 -2.91 -9.13 -6.33
C PHE A 199 -3.09 -10.10 -5.16
N ASN A 200 -3.32 -9.59 -3.94
CA ASN A 200 -3.40 -10.41 -2.73
C ASN A 200 -4.76 -10.28 -2.02
N ASN A 201 -5.81 -9.84 -2.74
CA ASN A 201 -7.18 -9.74 -2.23
C ASN A 201 -7.30 -8.95 -0.90
N VAL A 202 -6.58 -7.85 -0.78
CA VAL A 202 -6.64 -6.93 0.38
C VAL A 202 -6.91 -5.51 -0.10
N PHE A 203 -7.15 -4.59 0.83
CA PHE A 203 -7.29 -3.18 0.53
C PHE A 203 -5.97 -2.44 0.68
N GLY A 204 -5.70 -1.49 -0.21
CA GLY A 204 -4.54 -0.61 -0.14
C GLY A 204 -4.91 0.82 -0.50
N PHE A 205 -4.49 1.78 0.33
CA PHE A 205 -5.01 3.15 0.25
C PHE A 205 -3.91 4.17 -0.06
N ARG A 206 -3.91 4.67 -1.30
CA ARG A 206 -3.14 5.85 -1.70
C ARG A 206 -3.82 7.10 -1.15
N THR A 207 -3.15 7.81 -0.26
CA THR A 207 -3.66 9.04 0.32
C THR A 207 -3.47 10.24 -0.61
N THR A 208 -4.21 11.32 -0.37
CA THR A 208 -3.87 12.63 -0.94
C THR A 208 -2.50 13.07 -0.40
N PRO A 209 -1.60 13.65 -1.22
CA PRO A 209 -0.35 14.21 -0.72
C PRO A 209 -0.58 15.17 0.46
N GLY A 210 0.19 14.97 1.53
CA GLY A 210 0.08 15.76 2.76
C GLY A 210 -0.85 15.21 3.84
N CYS A 211 -1.73 14.25 3.52
CA CYS A 211 -2.55 13.54 4.51
C CYS A 211 -1.66 12.75 5.49
N VAL A 212 -0.79 11.89 4.94
CA VAL A 212 0.32 11.26 5.68
C VAL A 212 1.62 11.94 5.27
N PRO A 213 2.33 12.64 6.19
CA PRO A 213 3.59 13.30 5.90
C PRO A 213 4.68 12.31 5.47
N TYR A 214 5.28 12.53 4.30
CA TYR A 214 6.40 11.76 3.79
C TYR A 214 7.71 12.44 4.18
N ALA A 215 8.23 12.13 5.37
CA ALA A 215 9.49 12.68 5.87
C ALA A 215 10.23 11.67 6.78
N PRO A 216 11.56 11.75 6.91
CA PRO A 216 12.46 12.69 6.23
C PRO A 216 12.59 12.36 4.72
N SER A 217 12.89 13.39 3.92
CA SER A 217 13.16 13.29 2.48
C SER A 217 14.17 14.36 2.10
N ASP A 218 15.08 14.05 1.16
CA ASP A 218 16.05 15.02 0.63
C ASP A 218 15.36 16.11 -0.23
N ASP A 219 14.24 15.75 -0.87
CA ASP A 219 13.38 16.67 -1.60
C ASP A 219 11.99 16.73 -0.95
N VAL A 220 11.61 17.93 -0.53
CA VAL A 220 10.32 18.23 0.10
C VAL A 220 9.49 19.25 -0.70
N PHE A 221 9.98 19.70 -1.86
CA PHE A 221 9.33 20.76 -2.66
C PHE A 221 8.87 20.29 -4.02
N PHE A 222 9.68 19.50 -4.72
CA PHE A 222 9.39 19.10 -6.09
C PHE A 222 8.60 17.79 -6.14
N GLN A 223 8.94 16.84 -5.27
CA GLN A 223 8.25 15.55 -5.16
C GLN A 223 6.82 15.69 -4.62
N GLN A 224 5.83 15.26 -5.41
CA GLN A 224 4.41 15.25 -5.01
C GLN A 224 3.67 13.97 -5.43
N PHE A 225 4.42 12.95 -5.89
CA PHE A 225 3.84 11.71 -6.40
C PHE A 225 3.79 10.63 -5.32
N SER A 226 4.81 10.58 -4.46
CA SER A 226 4.99 9.51 -3.49
C SER A 226 4.23 9.87 -2.24
N VAL A 227 3.35 8.98 -1.84
CA VAL A 227 2.61 9.08 -0.58
C VAL A 227 2.81 7.83 0.25
N ALA A 228 2.55 7.93 1.55
CA ALA A 228 2.43 6.78 2.43
C ALA A 228 0.95 6.49 2.70
N GLY A 229 0.64 5.24 3.03
CA GLY A 229 -0.72 4.85 3.37
C GLY A 229 -0.81 3.40 3.86
N PRO A 230 -2.00 3.01 4.34
CA PRO A 230 -2.24 1.70 4.93
C PRO A 230 -2.62 0.62 3.90
N ILE A 231 -2.39 -0.62 4.31
CA ILE A 231 -2.90 -1.86 3.72
C ILE A 231 -3.57 -2.68 4.84
N ALA A 232 -4.77 -3.21 4.58
CA ALA A 232 -5.53 -4.01 5.55
C ALA A 232 -6.53 -4.95 4.86
N ARG A 233 -7.08 -5.91 5.61
CA ARG A 233 -8.08 -6.88 5.10
C ARG A 233 -9.48 -6.29 4.96
N ASN A 234 -9.77 -5.20 5.68
CA ASN A 234 -11.05 -4.51 5.66
C ASN A 234 -10.85 -2.99 5.77
N ILE A 235 -11.92 -2.24 5.50
CA ILE A 235 -11.90 -0.77 5.50
C ILE A 235 -11.72 -0.16 6.91
N PRO A 236 -12.38 -0.64 7.98
CA PRO A 236 -12.15 -0.12 9.33
C PRO A 236 -10.68 -0.20 9.78
N ASP A 237 -9.96 -1.27 9.43
CA ASP A 237 -8.56 -1.46 9.79
C ASP A 237 -7.64 -0.52 8.99
N LEU A 238 -7.97 -0.21 7.72
CA LEU A 238 -7.31 0.87 6.98
C LEU A 238 -7.50 2.20 7.70
N GLY A 239 -8.73 2.50 8.12
CA GLY A 239 -9.08 3.72 8.86
C GLY A 239 -8.33 3.85 10.18
N LEU A 240 -8.23 2.76 10.94
CA LEU A 240 -7.46 2.69 12.19
C LEU A 240 -5.99 3.05 11.96
N LEU A 241 -5.31 2.41 11.00
CA LEU A 241 -3.91 2.68 10.73
C LEU A 241 -3.73 4.10 10.15
N LEU A 242 -4.63 4.55 9.27
CA LEU A 242 -4.59 5.91 8.73
C LEU A 242 -4.73 6.96 9.83
N SER A 243 -5.58 6.76 10.83
CA SER A 243 -5.73 7.70 11.95
C SER A 243 -4.44 7.87 12.78
N VAL A 244 -3.58 6.85 12.77
CA VAL A 244 -2.28 6.89 13.44
C VAL A 244 -1.25 7.58 12.54
N GLN A 245 -1.27 7.29 11.24
CA GLN A 245 -0.28 7.77 10.29
C GLN A 245 -0.50 9.22 9.86
N ALA A 246 -1.75 9.68 9.75
CA ALA A 246 -2.13 10.96 9.18
C ALA A 246 -1.96 12.14 10.16
N GLY A 247 -1.96 13.35 9.62
CA GLY A 247 -1.97 14.61 10.39
C GLY A 247 -0.72 15.47 10.19
N PHE A 248 -0.79 16.72 10.68
CA PHE A 248 0.21 17.75 10.45
C PHE A 248 1.64 17.37 10.91
N ASP A 249 2.63 17.64 10.07
CA ASP A 249 4.05 17.63 10.45
C ASP A 249 4.82 18.72 9.69
N ALA A 250 5.53 19.60 10.42
CA ALA A 250 6.23 20.73 9.83
C ALA A 250 7.43 20.34 8.96
N ARG A 251 7.92 19.08 9.06
CA ARG A 251 8.98 18.55 8.19
C ARG A 251 8.52 18.32 6.75
N ALA A 252 7.21 18.29 6.50
CA ALA A 252 6.62 18.10 5.17
C ALA A 252 5.73 19.32 4.83
N PRO A 253 6.12 20.20 3.88
CA PRO A 253 5.45 21.48 3.65
C PRO A 253 4.03 21.35 3.08
N LEU A 254 3.70 20.21 2.45
CA LEU A 254 2.35 19.92 1.96
C LEU A 254 1.44 19.31 3.04
N SER A 255 1.95 19.10 4.25
CA SER A 255 1.18 18.50 5.34
C SER A 255 0.01 19.40 5.77
N ARG A 256 -1.13 18.78 6.04
CA ARG A 256 -2.40 19.48 6.25
C ARG A 256 -2.68 19.70 7.74
N ARG A 257 -2.75 20.96 8.17
CA ARG A 257 -2.99 21.35 9.57
C ARG A 257 -4.45 21.18 10.03
N SER A 258 -5.39 21.33 9.11
CA SER A 258 -6.83 21.28 9.39
C SER A 258 -7.40 19.87 9.48
N ASP A 259 -6.64 18.85 9.10
CA ASP A 259 -7.13 17.47 9.11
C ASP A 259 -7.25 16.97 10.54
N ASN A 260 -8.31 16.20 10.81
CA ASN A 260 -8.51 15.48 12.06
C ASN A 260 -8.33 13.98 11.83
N PRO A 261 -7.14 13.41 12.10
CA PRO A 261 -6.87 11.99 11.83
C PRO A 261 -7.83 11.02 12.53
N ALA A 262 -8.40 11.41 13.68
CA ALA A 262 -9.34 10.58 14.42
C ALA A 262 -10.62 10.24 13.62
N ASP A 263 -10.99 11.07 12.64
CA ASP A 263 -12.17 10.84 11.79
C ASP A 263 -12.02 9.55 10.97
N PHE A 264 -10.78 9.15 10.62
CA PHE A 264 -10.54 7.92 9.87
C PHE A 264 -10.81 6.64 10.68
N ALA A 265 -10.69 6.69 12.00
CA ALA A 265 -11.02 5.58 12.90
C ALA A 265 -12.47 5.67 13.46
N GLY A 266 -13.20 6.73 13.10
CA GLY A 266 -14.58 6.95 13.49
C GLY A 266 -15.57 6.09 12.70
N SER A 267 -16.86 6.45 12.77
CA SER A 267 -17.88 5.82 11.94
C SER A 267 -17.66 6.18 10.47
N LEU A 268 -17.42 5.17 9.64
CA LEU A 268 -17.31 5.29 8.19
C LEU A 268 -18.67 5.06 7.49
N GLU A 269 -19.75 4.93 8.27
CA GLU A 269 -21.10 4.81 7.75
C GLU A 269 -21.53 6.10 7.04
N ARG A 270 -22.04 5.95 5.81
CA ARG A 270 -22.69 7.01 5.06
C ARG A 270 -23.66 6.39 4.07
N ASP A 271 -24.84 7.01 3.91
CA ASP A 271 -25.78 6.62 2.86
C ASP A 271 -25.19 6.97 1.49
N MET A 272 -25.01 5.95 0.63
CA MET A 272 -24.45 6.07 -0.71
C MET A 272 -25.53 6.25 -1.79
N ARG A 273 -26.81 6.29 -1.42
CA ARG A 273 -27.90 6.42 -2.38
C ARG A 273 -27.72 7.63 -3.29
N GLY A 274 -27.71 7.38 -4.61
CA GLY A 274 -27.58 8.40 -5.63
C GLY A 274 -26.16 8.93 -5.83
N THR A 275 -25.16 8.37 -5.14
CA THR A 275 -23.74 8.66 -5.41
C THR A 275 -23.40 8.24 -6.85
N ARG A 276 -22.78 9.14 -7.62
CA ARG A 276 -22.49 8.95 -9.03
C ARG A 276 -21.07 8.42 -9.22
N ILE A 277 -20.94 7.25 -9.82
CA ILE A 277 -19.67 6.59 -10.09
C ILE A 277 -19.37 6.64 -11.59
N GLY A 278 -18.20 7.19 -11.95
CA GLY A 278 -17.71 7.20 -13.32
C GLY A 278 -16.78 6.01 -13.60
N TRP A 279 -17.20 5.05 -14.43
CA TRP A 279 -16.37 3.92 -14.84
C TRP A 279 -15.48 4.27 -16.03
N LEU A 280 -14.16 4.22 -15.85
CA LEU A 280 -13.17 4.62 -16.85
C LEU A 280 -12.69 3.47 -17.77
N GLY A 281 -12.99 2.21 -17.43
CA GLY A 281 -12.67 1.06 -18.28
C GLY A 281 -11.17 0.87 -18.53
N ASP A 282 -10.84 0.59 -19.79
CA ASP A 282 -9.48 0.49 -20.32
C ASP A 282 -8.94 1.84 -20.84
N LEU A 283 -9.55 2.95 -20.38
CA LEU A 283 -9.27 4.31 -20.86
C LEU A 283 -9.47 4.44 -22.38
N ASN A 284 -10.60 3.91 -22.89
CA ASN A 284 -11.00 3.92 -24.29
C ASN A 284 -9.98 3.22 -25.22
N GLY A 285 -9.56 2.00 -24.84
CA GLY A 285 -8.61 1.17 -25.61
C GLY A 285 -7.14 1.53 -25.42
N ARG A 286 -6.82 2.50 -24.56
CA ARG A 286 -5.44 2.87 -24.24
C ARG A 286 -4.73 1.75 -23.50
N LEU A 287 -5.34 1.20 -22.46
CA LEU A 287 -4.72 0.18 -21.61
C LEU A 287 -4.86 -1.20 -22.27
N PRO A 288 -3.77 -1.92 -22.57
CA PRO A 288 -3.89 -3.35 -22.87
C PRO A 288 -4.26 -4.07 -21.57
N ILE A 289 -5.33 -4.86 -21.61
CA ILE A 289 -5.85 -5.61 -20.47
C ILE A 289 -5.78 -7.11 -20.79
N GLU A 290 -5.28 -7.90 -19.84
CA GLU A 290 -5.28 -9.36 -19.93
C GLU A 290 -6.70 -9.92 -20.07
N ALA A 291 -6.85 -11.00 -20.84
CA ALA A 291 -8.13 -11.65 -21.06
C ALA A 291 -8.79 -12.07 -19.73
N GLY A 292 -10.10 -11.86 -19.62
CA GLY A 292 -10.89 -12.16 -18.41
C GLY A 292 -10.86 -11.09 -17.33
N LEU A 293 -9.83 -10.24 -17.28
CA LEU A 293 -9.70 -9.24 -16.22
C LEU A 293 -10.78 -8.15 -16.32
N MET A 294 -11.10 -7.73 -17.54
CA MET A 294 -12.19 -6.77 -17.78
C MET A 294 -13.56 -7.31 -17.34
N ASP A 295 -13.84 -8.60 -17.57
CA ASP A 295 -15.10 -9.22 -17.17
C ASP A 295 -15.23 -9.26 -15.63
N THR A 296 -14.12 -9.57 -14.94
CA THR A 296 -14.04 -9.50 -13.47
C THR A 296 -14.40 -8.09 -12.97
N TYR A 297 -13.86 -7.04 -13.59
CA TYR A 297 -14.18 -5.67 -13.20
C TYR A 297 -15.63 -5.28 -13.47
N VAL A 298 -16.18 -5.60 -14.64
CA VAL A 298 -17.58 -5.31 -14.96
C VAL A 298 -18.53 -6.02 -13.99
N SER A 299 -18.21 -7.24 -13.58
CA SER A 299 -18.97 -7.94 -12.54
C SER A 299 -18.89 -7.20 -11.20
N ALA A 300 -17.70 -6.76 -10.80
CA ALA A 300 -17.48 -6.04 -9.55
C ALA A 300 -18.26 -4.70 -9.47
N LEU A 301 -18.40 -3.99 -10.59
CA LEU A 301 -19.10 -2.70 -10.64
C LEU A 301 -20.56 -2.77 -10.15
N ARG A 302 -21.23 -3.91 -10.32
CA ARG A 302 -22.62 -4.12 -9.87
C ARG A 302 -22.78 -3.96 -8.36
N HIS A 303 -21.72 -4.15 -7.58
CA HIS A 303 -21.77 -3.98 -6.13
C HIS A 303 -21.88 -2.50 -5.71
N PHE A 304 -21.47 -1.55 -6.55
CA PHE A 304 -21.78 -0.14 -6.30
C PHE A 304 -23.29 0.14 -6.43
N GLU A 305 -23.97 -0.49 -7.39
CA GLU A 305 -25.43 -0.37 -7.56
C GLU A 305 -26.16 -0.99 -6.38
N THR A 306 -25.71 -2.16 -5.89
CA THR A 306 -26.21 -2.78 -4.65
C THR A 306 -26.03 -1.86 -3.44
N ALA A 307 -24.95 -1.08 -3.39
CA ALA A 307 -24.73 -0.05 -2.36
C ALA A 307 -25.59 1.22 -2.55
N GLY A 308 -26.39 1.31 -3.62
CA GLY A 308 -27.29 2.43 -3.91
C GLY A 308 -26.69 3.51 -4.82
N CYS A 309 -25.50 3.30 -5.38
CA CYS A 309 -24.87 4.22 -6.32
C CYS A 309 -25.45 4.08 -7.73
N THR A 310 -25.18 5.06 -8.60
CA THR A 310 -25.32 4.91 -10.05
C THR A 310 -23.94 4.75 -10.67
N VAL A 311 -23.81 3.90 -11.70
CA VAL A 311 -22.55 3.69 -12.41
C VAL A 311 -22.77 4.01 -13.89
N ASP A 312 -22.04 5.01 -14.39
CA ASP A 312 -22.07 5.36 -15.82
C ASP A 312 -20.65 5.33 -16.40
N ALA A 313 -20.55 5.10 -17.71
CA ALA A 313 -19.29 5.22 -18.41
C ALA A 313 -18.76 6.67 -18.33
N ALA A 314 -17.53 6.82 -17.87
CA ALA A 314 -16.79 8.07 -17.87
C ALA A 314 -15.73 8.05 -18.97
N ARG A 315 -15.53 9.20 -19.64
CA ARG A 315 -14.49 9.37 -20.65
C ARG A 315 -13.67 10.58 -20.29
N ILE A 316 -12.35 10.40 -20.34
CA ILE A 316 -11.42 11.50 -20.15
C ILE A 316 -11.11 12.09 -21.52
N ASP A 317 -11.41 13.37 -21.70
CA ASP A 317 -11.03 14.13 -22.88
C ASP A 317 -9.61 14.70 -22.68
N PHE A 318 -8.62 13.81 -22.80
CA PHE A 318 -7.21 14.16 -22.64
C PHE A 318 -6.33 13.22 -23.48
N ASP A 319 -5.23 13.75 -24.00
CA ASP A 319 -4.20 12.97 -24.68
C ASP A 319 -3.40 12.14 -23.66
N LEU A 320 -3.66 10.83 -23.61
CA LEU A 320 -3.03 9.93 -22.65
C LEU A 320 -1.56 9.61 -22.99
N ASP A 321 -1.11 9.84 -24.23
CA ASP A 321 0.32 9.80 -24.56
C ASP A 321 1.04 10.98 -23.92
N ARG A 322 0.47 12.17 -24.04
CA ARG A 322 0.96 13.37 -23.35
C ARG A 322 1.01 13.21 -21.82
N LEU A 323 0.04 12.50 -21.23
CA LEU A 323 0.05 12.16 -19.79
C LEU A 323 1.21 11.23 -19.45
N TRP A 324 1.38 10.17 -20.25
CA TRP A 324 2.44 9.21 -20.05
C TRP A 324 3.84 9.82 -20.17
N GLU A 325 4.07 10.63 -21.20
CA GLU A 325 5.33 11.36 -21.40
C GLU A 325 5.66 12.25 -20.19
N ALA A 326 4.66 12.99 -19.69
CA ALA A 326 4.83 13.81 -18.51
C ALA A 326 5.16 12.99 -17.26
N TRP A 327 4.52 11.82 -17.11
CA TRP A 327 4.81 10.90 -16.02
C TRP A 327 6.26 10.40 -16.07
N ILE A 328 6.72 9.88 -17.20
CA ILE A 328 8.08 9.33 -17.32
C ILE A 328 9.15 10.42 -17.14
N ASP A 329 8.93 11.63 -17.64
CA ASP A 329 9.85 12.75 -17.46
C ASP A 329 9.96 13.16 -15.99
N LEU A 330 8.83 13.39 -15.32
CA LEU A 330 8.83 13.85 -13.93
C LEU A 330 9.30 12.75 -12.96
N ARG A 331 8.99 11.48 -13.26
CA ARG A 331 9.50 10.34 -12.51
C ARG A 331 11.02 10.24 -12.62
N SER A 332 11.57 10.23 -13.83
CA SER A 332 13.01 10.12 -14.05
C SER A 332 13.77 11.34 -13.51
N LEU A 333 13.20 12.55 -13.63
CA LEU A 333 13.75 13.74 -12.98
C LEU A 333 13.86 13.55 -11.46
N THR A 334 12.77 13.15 -10.81
CA THR A 334 12.74 12.94 -9.35
C THR A 334 13.76 11.87 -8.95
N PHE A 335 13.75 10.72 -9.62
CA PHE A 335 14.62 9.61 -9.27
C PHE A 335 16.10 9.93 -9.49
N SER A 336 16.43 10.57 -10.62
CA SER A 336 17.79 10.99 -10.93
C SER A 336 18.31 12.08 -9.98
N GLY A 337 17.46 13.05 -9.60
CA GLY A 337 17.83 14.11 -8.67
C GLY A 337 18.35 13.57 -7.34
N THR A 338 17.72 12.52 -6.81
CA THR A 338 18.15 11.87 -5.56
C THR A 338 19.31 10.89 -5.77
N ASN A 339 19.29 10.08 -6.84
CA ASN A 339 20.15 8.89 -6.95
C ASN A 339 21.32 9.01 -7.94
N ALA A 340 21.44 10.11 -8.71
CA ALA A 340 22.57 10.32 -9.62
C ALA A 340 23.96 10.21 -8.96
N PRO A 341 24.17 10.60 -7.68
CA PRO A 341 25.45 10.34 -7.01
C PRO A 341 25.83 8.86 -6.93
N LEU A 342 24.86 7.95 -6.79
CA LEU A 342 25.10 6.49 -6.77
C LEU A 342 25.56 5.99 -8.14
N TYR A 343 24.99 6.55 -9.21
CA TYR A 343 25.34 6.19 -10.59
C TYR A 343 26.71 6.75 -11.02
N ARG A 344 27.15 7.89 -10.48
CA ARG A 344 28.46 8.48 -10.78
C ARG A 344 29.62 7.78 -10.06
N ASP A 345 29.32 6.99 -9.04
CA ASP A 345 30.28 6.14 -8.34
C ASP A 345 30.35 4.77 -9.02
N ASP A 346 31.50 4.43 -9.60
CA ASP A 346 31.69 3.20 -10.39
C ASP A 346 31.42 1.91 -9.60
N ALA A 347 31.69 1.90 -8.28
CA ALA A 347 31.46 0.73 -7.45
C ALA A 347 29.95 0.57 -7.17
N LYS A 348 29.27 1.67 -6.82
CA LYS A 348 27.83 1.66 -6.53
C LYS A 348 26.99 1.47 -7.79
N ARG A 349 27.40 2.05 -8.92
CA ARG A 349 26.71 1.90 -10.21
C ARG A 349 26.55 0.43 -10.60
N LYS A 350 27.56 -0.40 -10.34
CA LYS A 350 27.53 -1.86 -10.63
C LYS A 350 26.51 -2.62 -9.78
N LEU A 351 26.02 -2.03 -8.69
CA LEU A 351 25.05 -2.61 -7.78
C LEU A 351 23.61 -2.19 -8.09
N LEU A 352 23.40 -1.18 -8.96
CA LEU A 352 22.08 -0.71 -9.35
C LEU A 352 21.43 -1.67 -10.35
N LYS A 353 20.13 -1.98 -10.16
CA LYS A 353 19.35 -2.68 -11.20
C LYS A 353 19.23 -1.85 -12.49
N PRO A 354 19.03 -2.51 -13.65
CA PRO A 354 18.90 -1.84 -14.95
C PRO A 354 17.86 -0.71 -14.97
N GLU A 355 16.75 -0.88 -14.27
CA GLU A 355 15.66 0.10 -14.19
C GLU A 355 16.08 1.37 -13.44
N ALA A 356 16.91 1.25 -12.39
CA ALA A 356 17.45 2.41 -11.69
C ALA A 356 18.41 3.18 -12.60
N ILE A 357 19.24 2.46 -13.37
CA ILE A 357 20.12 3.06 -14.39
C ILE A 357 19.29 3.77 -15.46
N TRP A 358 18.22 3.15 -15.97
CA TRP A 358 17.34 3.74 -16.97
C TRP A 358 16.71 5.06 -16.49
N GLU A 359 16.19 5.10 -15.27
CA GLU A 359 15.59 6.30 -14.67
C GLU A 359 16.63 7.43 -14.52
N ILE A 360 17.84 7.09 -14.08
CA ILE A 360 18.92 8.07 -13.89
C ILE A 360 19.39 8.61 -15.24
N GLU A 361 19.68 7.75 -16.21
CA GLU A 361 20.15 8.15 -17.53
C GLU A 361 19.11 8.97 -18.30
N ARG A 362 17.82 8.64 -18.17
CA ARG A 362 16.74 9.47 -18.73
C ARG A 362 16.69 10.82 -18.04
N GLY A 363 16.67 10.85 -16.70
CA GLY A 363 16.57 12.09 -15.94
C GLY A 363 17.73 13.05 -16.20
N LEU A 364 18.96 12.54 -16.36
CA LEU A 364 20.15 13.34 -16.69
C LEU A 364 20.10 13.99 -18.09
N LYS A 365 19.25 13.51 -18.99
CA LYS A 365 19.10 14.06 -20.36
C LYS A 365 18.01 15.14 -20.45
N LEU A 366 17.17 15.29 -19.43
CA LEU A 366 16.06 16.25 -19.46
C LEU A 366 16.57 17.68 -19.40
N SER A 367 16.11 18.51 -20.33
CA SER A 367 16.32 19.96 -20.28
C SER A 367 15.30 20.63 -19.35
N GLY A 368 15.57 21.88 -18.96
CA GLY A 368 14.57 22.68 -18.22
C GLY A 368 13.26 22.88 -19.00
N GLU A 369 13.31 22.88 -20.34
CA GLU A 369 12.12 22.96 -21.18
C GLU A 369 11.28 21.69 -21.13
N ASP A 370 11.92 20.52 -21.14
CA ASP A 370 11.23 19.23 -21.00
C ASP A 370 10.50 19.14 -19.67
N VAL A 371 11.16 19.51 -18.59
CA VAL A 371 10.55 19.55 -17.25
C VAL A 371 9.38 20.54 -17.21
N SER A 372 9.55 21.74 -17.77
CA SER A 372 8.50 22.75 -17.84
C SER A 372 7.27 22.25 -18.63
N ARG A 373 7.49 21.56 -19.76
CA ARG A 373 6.43 20.93 -20.56
C ARG A 373 5.72 19.84 -19.77
N ALA A 374 6.46 18.96 -19.10
CA ALA A 374 5.90 17.87 -18.30
C ALA A 374 5.02 18.40 -17.14
N VAL A 375 5.46 19.45 -16.43
CA VAL A 375 4.67 20.09 -15.37
C VAL A 375 3.38 20.72 -15.93
N ARG A 376 3.44 21.40 -17.08
CA ARG A 376 2.24 21.94 -17.75
C ARG A 376 1.28 20.83 -18.18
N ASN A 377 1.80 19.71 -18.68
CA ASN A 377 1.01 18.54 -19.06
C ASN A 377 0.31 17.93 -17.85
N ARG A 378 1.02 17.76 -16.72
CA ARG A 378 0.43 17.32 -15.45
C ARG A 378 -0.66 18.29 -14.97
N SER A 379 -0.46 19.60 -15.12
CA SER A 379 -1.44 20.62 -14.73
C SER A 379 -2.71 20.54 -15.60
N ALA A 380 -2.56 20.38 -16.92
CA ALA A 380 -3.68 20.20 -17.83
C ALA A 380 -4.42 18.89 -17.55
N TRP A 381 -3.70 17.82 -17.21
CA TRP A 381 -4.29 16.56 -16.77
C TRP A 381 -5.14 16.73 -15.51
N TYR A 382 -4.60 17.42 -14.49
CA TYR A 382 -5.34 17.72 -13.27
C TYR A 382 -6.66 18.46 -13.55
N GLN A 383 -6.63 19.45 -14.45
CA GLN A 383 -7.85 20.17 -14.86
C GLN A 383 -8.85 19.25 -15.56
N ALA A 384 -8.39 18.39 -16.48
CA ALA A 384 -9.24 17.47 -17.23
C ALA A 384 -9.93 16.43 -16.33
N ILE A 385 -9.19 15.82 -15.41
CA ILE A 385 -9.78 14.86 -14.46
C ILE A 385 -10.70 15.56 -13.45
N ASN A 386 -10.38 16.79 -13.03
CA ASN A 386 -11.22 17.52 -12.09
C ASN A 386 -12.60 17.87 -12.68
N ALA A 387 -12.67 18.16 -13.99
CA ALA A 387 -13.94 18.37 -14.69
C ALA A 387 -14.85 17.13 -14.68
N LEU A 388 -14.31 15.92 -14.52
CA LEU A 388 -15.14 14.73 -14.34
C LEU A 388 -15.84 14.72 -12.97
N PHE A 389 -15.24 15.32 -11.94
CA PHE A 389 -15.85 15.39 -10.62
C PHE A 389 -17.06 16.35 -10.54
N ASP A 390 -17.30 17.17 -11.56
CA ASP A 390 -18.56 17.91 -11.71
C ASP A 390 -19.74 16.97 -12.01
N ARG A 391 -19.44 15.83 -12.65
CA ARG A 391 -20.43 14.85 -13.12
C ARG A 391 -20.49 13.59 -12.27
N PHE A 392 -19.40 13.25 -11.62
CA PHE A 392 -19.23 12.03 -10.83
C PHE A 392 -18.69 12.38 -9.45
N ASP A 393 -19.13 11.68 -8.42
CA ASP A 393 -18.61 11.90 -7.07
C ASP A 393 -17.32 11.08 -6.86
N TYR A 394 -17.20 9.95 -7.56
CA TYR A 394 -16.00 9.11 -7.58
C TYR A 394 -15.76 8.54 -8.99
N LEU A 395 -14.51 8.23 -9.30
CA LEU A 395 -14.13 7.52 -10.52
C LEU A 395 -13.62 6.12 -10.17
N VAL A 396 -13.88 5.14 -11.03
CA VAL A 396 -13.42 3.76 -10.86
C VAL A 396 -12.63 3.32 -12.09
N LEU A 397 -11.53 2.63 -11.85
CA LEU A 397 -10.57 2.16 -12.86
C LEU A 397 -9.99 0.79 -12.42
N PRO A 398 -9.47 -0.06 -13.31
CA PRO A 398 -8.67 -1.22 -12.91
C PRO A 398 -7.47 -0.86 -12.03
N SER A 399 -7.16 -1.65 -10.99
CA SER A 399 -5.91 -1.49 -10.20
C SER A 399 -4.69 -2.12 -10.86
N ALA A 400 -4.89 -3.00 -11.85
CA ALA A 400 -3.85 -3.65 -12.63
C ALA A 400 -4.32 -3.96 -14.06
N GLN A 401 -3.38 -4.18 -14.98
CA GLN A 401 -3.66 -4.57 -16.36
C GLN A 401 -3.56 -6.09 -16.60
N VAL A 402 -3.08 -6.82 -15.59
CA VAL A 402 -2.84 -8.27 -15.60
C VAL A 402 -3.26 -8.85 -14.25
N PHE A 403 -3.54 -10.15 -14.22
CA PHE A 403 -3.56 -10.94 -12.99
C PHE A 403 -2.13 -11.11 -12.43
N PRO A 404 -1.97 -11.61 -11.19
CA PRO A 404 -0.68 -12.09 -10.70
C PRO A 404 0.05 -12.97 -11.71
N PHE A 405 1.15 -12.47 -12.27
CA PHE A 405 1.98 -13.15 -13.27
C PHE A 405 3.04 -14.04 -12.61
N ASP A 406 3.83 -14.79 -13.40
CA ASP A 406 4.92 -15.64 -12.89
C ASP A 406 5.93 -14.83 -12.05
N ALA A 407 6.17 -15.23 -10.79
CA ALA A 407 7.07 -14.50 -9.90
C ALA A 407 8.56 -14.58 -10.29
N GLY A 408 8.94 -15.44 -11.24
CA GLY A 408 10.27 -15.49 -11.83
C GLY A 408 10.54 -14.40 -12.88
N LEU A 409 9.50 -13.72 -13.38
CA LEU A 409 9.67 -12.57 -14.27
C LEU A 409 10.16 -11.34 -13.50
N ASP A 410 10.89 -10.47 -14.18
CA ASP A 410 11.21 -9.13 -13.69
C ASP A 410 9.96 -8.23 -13.73
N TRP A 411 9.29 -8.19 -14.89
CA TRP A 411 8.02 -7.51 -15.15
C TRP A 411 7.38 -8.07 -16.44
N PRO A 412 6.07 -7.85 -16.68
CA PRO A 412 5.41 -8.32 -17.91
C PRO A 412 5.86 -7.54 -19.17
N HIS A 413 6.53 -8.20 -20.12
CA HIS A 413 7.04 -7.54 -21.34
C HIS A 413 5.98 -7.32 -22.43
N ALA A 414 4.83 -7.98 -22.33
CA ALA A 414 3.68 -7.78 -23.22
C ALA A 414 2.36 -8.09 -22.51
N ILE A 415 1.29 -7.40 -22.90
CA ILE A 415 -0.08 -7.65 -22.43
C ILE A 415 -1.00 -7.66 -23.65
N ALA A 416 -1.85 -8.69 -23.78
CA ALA A 416 -2.79 -8.84 -24.88
C ALA A 416 -2.14 -8.63 -26.27
N GLY A 417 -0.92 -9.14 -26.45
CA GLY A 417 -0.15 -9.02 -27.70
C GLY A 417 0.54 -7.67 -27.92
N ARG A 418 0.33 -6.66 -27.04
CA ARG A 418 1.03 -5.37 -27.10
C ARG A 418 2.32 -5.42 -26.28
N GLY A 419 3.46 -5.18 -26.93
CA GLY A 419 4.76 -5.04 -26.26
C GLY A 419 4.85 -3.79 -25.40
N MET A 420 5.51 -3.89 -24.26
CA MET A 420 5.74 -2.79 -23.33
C MET A 420 7.04 -2.07 -23.69
N ASP A 421 6.98 -0.75 -23.84
CA ASP A 421 8.11 0.10 -24.25
C ASP A 421 9.02 0.56 -23.08
N THR A 422 8.53 0.40 -21.85
CA THR A 422 9.26 0.68 -20.61
C THR A 422 8.88 -0.35 -19.54
N TYR A 423 9.76 -0.55 -18.56
CA TYR A 423 9.58 -1.56 -17.51
C TYR A 423 8.31 -1.38 -16.64
N HIS A 424 7.68 -0.20 -16.67
CA HIS A 424 6.50 0.14 -15.86
C HIS A 424 5.25 0.43 -16.71
N ARG A 425 5.31 0.27 -18.05
CA ARG A 425 4.15 0.46 -18.95
C ARG A 425 2.98 -0.47 -18.61
N TRP A 426 3.28 -1.67 -18.12
CA TRP A 426 2.28 -2.64 -17.69
C TRP A 426 1.45 -2.16 -16.48
N MET A 427 1.90 -1.09 -15.81
CA MET A 427 1.24 -0.49 -14.65
C MET A 427 0.51 0.82 -14.99
N GLU A 428 0.42 1.23 -16.26
CA GLU A 428 -0.09 2.55 -16.67
C GLU A 428 -1.47 2.90 -16.08
N THR A 429 -2.32 1.91 -15.81
CA THR A 429 -3.62 2.10 -15.13
C THR A 429 -3.56 2.88 -13.82
N VAL A 430 -2.43 2.91 -13.10
CA VAL A 430 -2.32 3.64 -11.82
C VAL A 430 -1.84 5.09 -11.96
N VAL A 431 -1.34 5.47 -13.15
CA VAL A 431 -0.85 6.83 -13.48
C VAL A 431 -1.92 7.91 -13.31
N PRO A 432 -3.18 7.73 -13.77
CA PRO A 432 -4.19 8.78 -13.73
C PRO A 432 -4.35 9.42 -12.33
N ALA A 433 -4.56 8.59 -11.30
CA ALA A 433 -4.73 9.06 -9.93
C ALA A 433 -3.43 9.68 -9.36
N THR A 434 -2.28 9.08 -9.67
CA THR A 434 -0.97 9.60 -9.22
C THR A 434 -0.70 10.99 -9.77
N MET A 435 -0.84 11.17 -11.08
CA MET A 435 -0.50 12.42 -11.77
C MET A 435 -1.42 13.57 -11.36
N ALA A 436 -2.65 13.25 -10.97
CA ALA A 436 -3.62 14.21 -10.42
C ALA A 436 -3.51 14.39 -8.90
N SER A 437 -2.61 13.68 -8.22
CA SER A 437 -2.46 13.74 -6.75
C SER A 437 -3.76 13.42 -5.99
N LEU A 438 -4.54 12.47 -6.51
CA LEU A 438 -5.84 12.08 -5.96
C LEU A 438 -5.71 10.90 -4.98
N PRO A 439 -6.58 10.85 -3.95
CA PRO A 439 -6.71 9.67 -3.10
C PRO A 439 -7.33 8.52 -3.90
N ALA A 440 -6.81 7.32 -3.73
CA ALA A 440 -7.27 6.13 -4.45
C ALA A 440 -7.19 4.88 -3.58
N LEU A 441 -8.32 4.19 -3.42
CA LEU A 441 -8.44 2.92 -2.71
C LEU A 441 -8.43 1.78 -3.71
N SER A 442 -7.46 0.87 -3.64
CA SER A 442 -7.60 -0.43 -4.29
C SER A 442 -8.46 -1.33 -3.42
N ALA A 443 -9.53 -1.86 -4.00
CA ALA A 443 -10.47 -2.79 -3.38
C ALA A 443 -10.50 -4.12 -4.15
N PRO A 444 -10.68 -5.26 -3.46
CA PRO A 444 -10.96 -6.55 -4.07
C PRO A 444 -12.09 -6.47 -5.11
N ALA A 445 -11.88 -7.05 -6.30
CA ALA A 445 -12.86 -7.11 -7.38
C ALA A 445 -13.29 -8.55 -7.71
N GLY A 446 -12.92 -9.51 -6.86
CA GLY A 446 -13.14 -10.93 -7.08
C GLY A 446 -11.95 -11.61 -7.74
N PHE A 447 -12.22 -12.74 -8.39
CA PHE A 447 -11.20 -13.66 -8.90
C PHE A 447 -11.41 -13.95 -10.37
N GLY A 448 -10.31 -14.01 -11.11
CA GLY A 448 -10.31 -14.36 -12.53
C GLY A 448 -10.18 -15.86 -12.79
N PRO A 449 -9.94 -16.23 -14.06
CA PRO A 449 -9.56 -17.58 -14.43
C PRO A 449 -8.37 -18.08 -13.59
N GLY A 450 -8.46 -19.32 -13.09
CA GLY A 450 -7.42 -19.90 -12.23
C GLY A 450 -7.46 -19.45 -10.76
N GLY A 451 -8.48 -18.71 -10.34
CA GLY A 451 -8.65 -18.30 -8.94
C GLY A 451 -7.67 -17.21 -8.50
N LEU A 452 -7.15 -16.43 -9.45
CA LEU A 452 -6.23 -15.34 -9.16
C LEU A 452 -6.99 -14.05 -8.79
N PRO A 453 -6.59 -13.34 -7.72
CA PRO A 453 -7.24 -12.09 -7.31
C PRO A 453 -7.14 -10.98 -8.35
N ALA A 454 -8.16 -10.14 -8.41
CA ALA A 454 -8.14 -8.85 -9.08
C ALA A 454 -8.63 -7.74 -8.14
N GLY A 455 -8.30 -6.49 -8.48
CA GLY A 455 -8.77 -5.32 -7.76
C GLY A 455 -9.07 -4.14 -8.68
N LEU A 456 -10.01 -3.32 -8.24
CA LEU A 456 -10.36 -2.03 -8.84
C LEU A 456 -9.91 -0.90 -7.91
N GLN A 457 -9.61 0.27 -8.47
CA GLN A 457 -9.31 1.47 -7.71
C GLN A 457 -10.51 2.42 -7.70
N ILE A 458 -10.92 2.85 -6.52
CA ILE A 458 -11.93 3.89 -6.29
C ILE A 458 -11.18 5.19 -6.02
N ILE A 459 -11.33 6.16 -6.91
CA ILE A 459 -10.61 7.42 -6.93
C ILE A 459 -11.57 8.53 -6.52
N GLY A 460 -11.22 9.26 -5.46
CA GLY A 460 -11.99 10.42 -5.00
C GLY A 460 -11.42 11.74 -5.52
N PRO A 461 -12.18 12.83 -5.38
CA PRO A 461 -11.67 14.17 -5.65
C PRO A 461 -10.56 14.52 -4.65
N THR A 462 -9.80 15.56 -4.97
CA THR A 462 -8.69 16.06 -4.17
C THR A 462 -9.11 16.22 -2.70
N GLN A 463 -8.29 15.70 -1.79
CA GLN A 463 -8.49 15.81 -0.34
C GLN A 463 -9.73 15.08 0.23
N CYS A 464 -10.36 14.21 -0.55
CA CYS A 464 -11.56 13.43 -0.14
C CYS A 464 -11.21 12.06 0.47
N ASP A 465 -10.10 11.94 1.19
CA ASP A 465 -9.60 10.67 1.71
C ASP A 465 -10.65 9.90 2.54
N LEU A 466 -11.35 10.61 3.45
CA LEU A 466 -12.43 10.03 4.26
C LEU A 466 -13.60 9.55 3.40
N GLY A 467 -13.99 10.34 2.39
CA GLY A 467 -15.07 9.99 1.48
C GLY A 467 -14.75 8.73 0.68
N VAL A 468 -13.49 8.52 0.29
CA VAL A 468 -13.06 7.29 -0.40
C VAL A 468 -13.14 6.07 0.52
N LEU A 469 -12.78 6.20 1.80
CA LEU A 469 -12.98 5.11 2.77
C LEU A 469 -14.47 4.78 2.96
N GLN A 470 -15.34 5.79 3.04
CA GLN A 470 -16.78 5.57 3.20
C GLN A 470 -17.39 4.79 2.03
N ILE A 471 -17.12 5.19 0.78
CA ILE A 471 -17.61 4.46 -0.40
C ILE A 471 -16.97 3.07 -0.49
N GLY A 472 -15.70 2.94 -0.10
CA GLY A 472 -15.01 1.66 0.01
C GLY A 472 -15.71 0.69 0.97
N LEU A 473 -16.16 1.18 2.14
CA LEU A 473 -16.91 0.36 3.11
C LEU A 473 -18.25 -0.11 2.55
N ALA A 474 -18.97 0.78 1.87
CA ALA A 474 -20.24 0.44 1.25
C ALA A 474 -20.07 -0.63 0.16
N TYR A 475 -19.03 -0.49 -0.68
CA TYR A 475 -18.66 -1.48 -1.70
C TYR A 475 -18.24 -2.82 -1.09
N ASP A 476 -17.39 -2.80 -0.06
CA ASP A 476 -16.90 -4.01 0.60
C ASP A 476 -18.06 -4.85 1.16
N ARG A 477 -19.01 -4.20 1.83
CA ARG A 477 -20.22 -4.86 2.36
C ARG A 477 -21.13 -5.42 1.27
N ALA A 478 -21.25 -4.71 0.16
CA ALA A 478 -22.08 -5.14 -0.97
C ALA A 478 -21.45 -6.28 -1.76
N SER A 479 -20.12 -6.39 -1.78
CA SER A 479 -19.38 -7.38 -2.57
C SER A 479 -18.97 -8.62 -1.78
N GLY A 480 -18.51 -8.46 -0.54
CA GLY A 480 -18.02 -9.55 0.30
C GLY A 480 -16.72 -10.21 -0.18
N PHE A 481 -16.05 -9.68 -1.22
CA PHE A 481 -14.87 -10.30 -1.81
C PHE A 481 -13.67 -10.38 -0.85
N SER A 482 -13.57 -9.42 0.07
CA SER A 482 -12.55 -9.39 1.13
C SER A 482 -12.64 -10.58 2.10
N GLY A 483 -13.80 -11.22 2.19
CA GLY A 483 -14.02 -12.41 3.02
C GLY A 483 -13.37 -13.69 2.46
N ALA A 484 -12.95 -13.69 1.19
CA ALA A 484 -12.27 -14.84 0.60
C ALA A 484 -10.87 -15.01 1.21
N ARG A 485 -10.65 -16.15 1.86
CA ARG A 485 -9.37 -16.49 2.50
C ARG A 485 -8.39 -17.06 1.48
N SER A 486 -7.11 -16.77 1.70
CA SER A 486 -6.04 -17.46 0.99
C SER A 486 -6.07 -18.97 1.29
N PRO A 487 -5.86 -19.83 0.29
CA PRO A 487 -5.73 -21.28 0.49
C PRO A 487 -4.47 -21.67 1.29
N LEU A 488 -3.50 -20.77 1.48
CA LEU A 488 -2.31 -21.02 2.30
C LEU A 488 -2.59 -20.88 3.81
N LEU A 489 -3.77 -20.38 4.19
CA LEU A 489 -4.16 -20.25 5.59
C LEU A 489 -4.72 -21.56 6.17
N ASP A 490 -5.02 -22.54 5.32
CA ASP A 490 -5.69 -23.80 5.68
C ASP A 490 -4.72 -24.93 6.04
#